data_AF-A0A5C6DL84-F1
#
_entry.id   AF-A0A5C6DL84-F1
#
_cell.length_a   1.000
_cell.length_b   1.000
_cell.length_c   1.000
_cell.angle_alpha   90.00
_cell.angle_beta   90.00
_cell.angle_gamma   90.00
#
_symmetry.space_group_name_H-M   'P 1'
#
loop_
_entity.id
_entity.type
_entity.pdbx_description
1 polymer ?
#
loop_
_entity_poly.entity_id
_entity_poly.type
_entity_poly.pdbx_seq_one_letter_code
_entity_poly.pdbx_strand_id
1 'polypeptide(L)'
;MWSDKKAIDFELIHDDAVNFLRSYEFTGKELVYCDHPYLRETRKKYARIYKYEYTREQHIKLLEVIKSLPCMVMISGYESKLYTESLKGWHSHSYKAGCHHGIATEWAWMNYPVPVELHGYRHLGDGFRERERIRKKSNRWIALIHANASIHSCSRSIHRAYVHRHKIPGLAR
;
A
#
# COMPACT_ATOMS: atom_id res chain seq x y z
N MET A 1 -0.38 -0.70 -21.67
CA MET A 1 -1.39 -1.71 -21.29
C MET A 1 -1.79 -1.50 -19.83
N TRP A 2 -2.78 -0.63 -19.58
CA TRP A 2 -3.47 -0.48 -18.29
C TRP A 2 -4.88 -1.10 -18.34
N SER A 3 -5.15 -1.88 -19.39
CA SER A 3 -6.46 -2.31 -19.85
C SER A 3 -7.05 -3.52 -19.11
N ASP A 4 -6.28 -4.18 -18.23
CA ASP A 4 -6.72 -5.35 -17.45
C ASP A 4 -6.92 -5.08 -15.96
N LYS A 5 -7.13 -3.82 -15.55
CA LYS A 5 -7.49 -3.52 -14.16
C LYS A 5 -9.00 -3.55 -14.01
N LYS A 6 -9.50 -4.40 -13.10
CA LYS A 6 -10.87 -4.30 -12.56
C LYS A 6 -11.17 -2.82 -12.30
N ALA A 7 -12.36 -2.35 -12.71
CA ALA A 7 -12.83 -1.03 -12.36
C ALA A 7 -12.68 -0.84 -10.85
N ILE A 8 -11.84 0.10 -10.46
CA ILE A 8 -11.73 0.49 -9.06
C ILE A 8 -12.99 1.33 -8.83
N ASP A 9 -13.86 0.88 -7.95
CA ASP A 9 -15.01 1.67 -7.52
C ASP A 9 -14.46 2.82 -6.66
N PHE A 10 -14.62 4.05 -7.13
CA PHE A 10 -14.22 5.24 -6.40
C PHE A 10 -15.24 6.35 -6.60
N GLU A 11 -15.54 7.06 -5.52
CA GLU A 11 -16.34 8.27 -5.54
C GLU A 11 -15.41 9.48 -5.36
N LEU A 12 -15.58 10.50 -6.20
CA LEU A 12 -14.85 11.76 -6.08
C LEU A 12 -15.76 12.81 -5.46
N ILE A 13 -15.36 13.28 -4.29
CA ILE A 13 -16.08 14.32 -3.54
C ILE A 13 -15.24 15.59 -3.56
N HIS A 14 -15.82 16.70 -4.03
CA HIS A 14 -15.20 18.02 -4.01
C HIS A 14 -15.87 18.88 -2.94
N ASP A 15 -15.34 18.80 -1.72
CA ASP A 15 -15.84 19.53 -0.55
C ASP A 15 -14.69 19.83 0.42
N ASP A 16 -14.97 20.64 1.45
CA ASP A 16 -14.10 20.77 2.60
C ASP A 16 -14.03 19.45 3.39
N ALA A 17 -12.81 18.97 3.62
CA ALA A 17 -12.59 17.69 4.28
C ALA A 17 -13.19 17.62 5.68
N VAL A 18 -13.17 18.72 6.45
CA VAL A 18 -13.72 18.74 7.82
C VAL A 18 -15.24 18.63 7.77
N ASN A 19 -15.89 19.28 6.81
CA ASN A 19 -17.34 19.16 6.60
C ASN A 19 -17.74 17.74 6.18
N PHE A 20 -17.00 17.14 5.24
CA PHE A 20 -17.24 15.76 4.82
C PHE A 20 -17.08 14.78 6.00
N LEU A 21 -15.97 14.86 6.73
CA LEU A 21 -15.71 13.97 7.87
C LEU A 21 -16.74 14.13 9.01
N ARG A 22 -17.42 15.27 9.12
CA ARG A 22 -18.48 15.46 10.12
C ARG A 22 -19.84 14.91 9.69
N SER A 23 -20.11 14.93 8.39
CA SER A 23 -21.42 14.55 7.83
C SER A 23 -21.47 13.09 7.39
N TYR A 24 -20.31 12.49 7.10
CA TYR A 24 -20.23 11.10 6.70
C TYR A 24 -20.63 10.17 7.85
N GLU A 25 -21.52 9.22 7.55
CA GLU A 25 -21.99 8.22 8.51
C GLU A 25 -21.00 7.05 8.56
N PHE A 26 -20.05 7.11 9.50
CA PHE A 26 -19.07 6.05 9.71
C PHE A 26 -19.70 4.83 10.37
N THR A 27 -19.43 3.65 9.81
CA THR A 27 -19.85 2.36 10.37
C THR A 27 -18.81 1.74 11.32
N GLY A 28 -17.59 2.29 11.31
CA GLY A 28 -16.43 1.82 12.07
C GLY A 28 -15.55 0.82 11.33
N LYS A 29 -15.93 0.42 10.11
CA LYS A 29 -15.13 -0.47 9.25
C LYS A 29 -14.17 0.29 8.34
N GLU A 30 -14.31 1.61 8.30
CA GLU A 30 -13.56 2.49 7.42
C GLU A 30 -12.14 2.75 7.95
N LEU A 31 -11.23 3.03 7.02
CA LEU A 31 -9.94 3.62 7.30
C LEU A 31 -9.89 5.00 6.65
N VAL A 32 -9.73 6.03 7.48
CA VAL A 32 -9.55 7.40 7.02
C VAL A 32 -8.05 7.69 6.95
N TYR A 33 -7.55 7.96 5.75
CA TYR A 33 -6.18 8.42 5.54
C TYR A 33 -6.16 9.93 5.24
N CYS A 34 -5.46 10.70 6.08
CA CYS A 34 -5.37 12.15 5.98
C CYS A 34 -3.98 12.60 5.48
N ASP A 35 -3.93 13.10 4.25
CA ASP A 35 -2.75 13.72 3.63
C ASP A 35 -3.02 15.22 3.33
N HIS A 36 -3.39 15.95 4.37
CA HIS A 36 -3.70 17.37 4.30
C HIS A 36 -2.42 18.22 4.06
N PRO A 37 -2.52 19.46 3.56
CA PRO A 37 -1.35 20.33 3.42
C PRO A 37 -0.62 20.50 4.76
N TYR A 38 0.61 20.00 4.88
CA TYR A 38 1.34 19.96 6.16
C TYR A 38 1.57 21.34 6.78
N LEU A 39 1.76 21.40 8.08
CA LEU A 39 1.96 22.67 8.79
C LEU A 39 3.10 23.48 8.16
N ARG A 40 2.84 24.74 7.76
CA ARG A 40 3.80 25.51 6.95
C ARG A 40 5.13 25.76 7.67
N GLU A 41 5.09 25.91 9.00
CA GLU A 41 6.26 26.18 9.84
C GLU A 41 7.23 24.98 9.94
N THR A 42 6.80 23.77 9.61
CA THR A 42 7.64 22.57 9.65
C THR A 42 8.29 22.24 8.30
N ARG A 43 7.95 22.98 7.25
CA ARG A 43 8.48 22.77 5.90
C ARG A 43 9.80 23.53 5.70
N LYS A 44 10.75 22.92 4.98
CA LYS A 44 12.01 23.59 4.59
C LYS A 44 11.80 24.86 3.76
N LYS A 45 10.72 24.92 2.96
CA LYS A 45 10.37 26.08 2.14
C LYS A 45 9.09 26.69 2.69
N TYR A 46 9.17 27.95 3.11
CA TYR A 46 8.03 28.70 3.63
C TYR A 46 7.08 29.21 2.53
N ALA A 47 7.52 29.18 1.27
CA ALA A 47 6.72 29.58 0.13
C ALA A 47 5.43 28.74 0.02
N ARG A 48 4.36 29.38 -0.45
CA ARG A 48 3.09 28.70 -0.75
C ARG A 48 3.30 27.67 -1.86
N ILE A 49 2.92 26.41 -1.60
CA ILE A 49 3.03 25.31 -2.57
C ILE A 49 1.66 25.06 -3.21
N TYR A 50 0.59 25.18 -2.42
CA TYR A 50 -0.78 24.92 -2.87
C TYR A 50 -1.60 26.20 -3.05
N LYS A 51 -2.57 26.17 -3.96
CA LYS A 51 -3.55 27.25 -4.13
C LYS A 51 -4.33 27.53 -2.86
N TYR A 52 -4.54 26.53 -2.00
CA TYR A 52 -5.13 26.68 -0.67
C TYR A 52 -4.24 25.96 0.35
N GLU A 53 -3.89 26.65 1.43
CA GLU A 53 -3.06 26.10 2.51
C GLU A 53 -3.87 26.13 3.80
N TYR A 54 -3.64 25.17 4.67
CA TYR A 54 -4.28 25.15 5.98
C TYR A 54 -3.68 26.24 6.88
N THR A 55 -4.56 26.96 7.60
CA THR A 55 -4.16 27.75 8.76
C THR A 55 -3.96 26.84 9.97
N ARG A 56 -3.26 27.33 11.00
CA ARG A 56 -3.08 26.58 12.25
C ARG A 56 -4.42 26.19 12.88
N GLU A 57 -5.42 27.06 12.80
CA GLU A 57 -6.77 26.83 13.30
C GLU A 57 -7.48 25.73 12.51
N GLN A 58 -7.28 25.66 11.19
CA GLN A 58 -7.81 24.58 10.36
C GLN A 58 -7.14 23.23 10.69
N HIS A 59 -5.83 23.22 10.99
CA HIS A 59 -5.17 22.02 11.51
C HIS A 59 -5.79 21.57 12.84
N ILE A 60 -6.04 22.49 13.78
CA ILE A 60 -6.69 22.17 15.06
C ILE A 60 -8.08 21.57 14.83
N LYS A 61 -8.91 22.21 13.99
CA LYS A 61 -10.26 21.71 13.66
C LYS A 61 -10.23 20.32 13.03
N LEU A 62 -9.29 20.07 12.12
CA LEU A 62 -9.10 18.75 11.54
C LEU A 62 -8.74 17.73 12.63
N LEU A 63 -7.77 18.04 13.48
CA LEU A 63 -7.32 17.17 14.58
C LEU A 63 -8.46 16.85 15.56
N GLU A 64 -9.31 17.82 15.88
CA GLU A 64 -10.50 17.61 16.72
C GLU A 64 -11.48 16.63 16.07
N VAL A 65 -11.78 16.82 14.78
CA VAL A 65 -12.73 15.96 14.06
C VAL A 65 -12.19 14.54 13.94
N ILE A 66 -10.95 14.36 13.47
CA ILE A 66 -10.41 12.99 13.26
C ILE A 66 -10.33 12.20 14.57
N LYS A 67 -10.13 12.87 15.71
CA LYS A 67 -10.11 12.21 17.03
C LYS A 67 -11.50 11.75 17.50
N SER A 68 -12.57 12.35 16.96
CA SER A 68 -13.95 11.99 17.27
C SER A 68 -14.51 10.89 16.38
N LEU A 69 -13.83 10.52 15.29
CA LEU A 69 -14.35 9.54 14.34
C LEU A 69 -14.39 8.14 14.96
N PRO A 70 -15.48 7.38 14.78
CA PRO A 70 -15.64 6.05 15.35
C PRO A 70 -14.96 4.96 14.48
N CYS A 71 -13.87 5.29 13.78
CA CYS A 71 -13.20 4.40 12.83
C CYS A 71 -11.68 4.48 12.93
N MET A 72 -10.98 3.69 12.10
CA MET A 72 -9.53 3.75 12.00
C MET A 72 -9.12 5.03 11.27
N VAL A 73 -8.07 5.69 11.77
CA VAL A 73 -7.53 6.93 11.22
C VAL A 73 -6.01 6.84 11.16
N MET A 74 -5.46 7.22 10.02
CA MET A 74 -4.04 7.45 9.80
C MET A 74 -3.83 8.86 9.25
N ILE A 75 -2.88 9.61 9.82
CA ILE A 75 -2.54 10.96 9.37
C ILE A 75 -1.03 11.06 9.15
N SER A 76 -0.63 11.63 8.01
CA SER A 76 0.78 11.91 7.69
C SER A 76 1.12 13.39 7.91
N GLY A 77 2.40 13.66 8.19
CA GLY A 77 2.91 15.01 8.35
C GLY A 77 4.38 15.07 8.76
N TYR A 78 4.85 16.28 9.07
CA TYR A 78 6.11 16.50 9.75
C TYR A 78 5.89 16.61 11.25
N GLU A 79 6.90 16.24 12.04
CA GLU A 79 6.87 16.43 13.49
C GLU A 79 6.63 17.91 13.83
N SER A 80 5.70 18.15 14.74
CA SER A 80 5.42 19.48 15.25
C SER A 80 4.80 19.38 16.64
N LYS A 81 4.99 20.41 17.45
CA LYS A 81 4.42 20.48 18.79
C LYS A 81 2.91 20.27 18.78
N LEU A 82 2.22 20.89 17.81
CA LEU A 82 0.76 20.76 17.65
C LEU A 82 0.34 19.29 17.46
N TYR A 83 1.02 18.55 16.59
CA TYR A 83 0.68 17.16 16.30
C TYR A 83 1.04 16.23 17.45
N THR A 84 2.26 16.37 17.99
CA THR A 84 2.76 15.55 19.09
C THR A 84 1.88 15.69 20.35
N GLU A 85 1.41 16.90 20.66
CA GLU A 85 0.52 17.13 21.80
C GLU A 85 -0.92 16.66 21.52
N SER A 86 -1.46 16.95 20.34
CA SER A 86 -2.86 16.64 20.01
C SER A 86 -3.13 15.14 19.84
N LEU A 87 -2.16 14.42 19.27
CA LEU A 87 -2.23 12.98 18.97
C LEU A 87 -1.49 12.14 20.02
N LYS A 88 -1.33 12.67 21.24
CA LYS A 88 -0.75 11.92 22.35
C LYS A 88 -1.56 10.63 22.58
N GLY A 89 -0.85 9.50 22.61
CA GLY A 89 -1.46 8.17 22.76
C GLY A 89 -1.74 7.45 21.43
N TRP A 90 -1.62 8.13 20.29
CA TRP A 90 -1.66 7.48 18.98
C TRP A 90 -0.32 6.80 18.70
N HIS A 91 -0.35 5.72 17.94
CA HIS A 91 0.87 5.07 17.46
C HIS A 91 1.53 5.95 16.40
N SER A 92 2.81 6.27 16.59
CA SER A 92 3.58 7.09 15.66
C SER A 92 4.72 6.29 15.03
N HIS A 93 4.92 6.46 13.73
CA HIS A 93 6.05 5.91 13.00
C HIS A 93 6.73 7.00 12.17
N SER A 94 8.06 7.10 12.29
CA SER A 94 8.85 8.04 11.50
C SER A 94 9.67 7.31 10.43
N TYR A 95 9.73 7.87 9.23
CA TYR A 95 10.55 7.33 8.15
C TYR A 95 11.27 8.44 7.39
N LYS A 96 12.40 8.09 6.76
CA LYS A 96 13.16 9.01 5.92
C LYS A 96 12.64 8.93 4.48
N ALA A 97 12.07 10.03 4.00
CA ALA A 97 11.61 10.18 2.64
C ALA A 97 12.63 11.00 1.82
N GLY A 98 12.92 10.56 0.60
CA GLY A 98 13.68 11.35 -0.35
C GLY A 98 12.77 12.39 -1.01
N CYS A 99 13.05 13.67 -0.79
CA CYS A 99 12.36 14.77 -1.45
C CYS A 99 13.28 15.41 -2.51
N HIS A 100 12.71 16.23 -3.40
CA HIS A 100 13.48 17.00 -4.40
C HIS A 100 14.61 17.87 -3.82
N HIS A 101 14.55 18.21 -2.53
CA HIS A 101 15.53 19.06 -1.83
C HIS A 101 16.26 18.30 -0.70
N GLY A 102 16.49 17.00 -0.89
CA GLY A 102 17.19 16.13 0.04
C GLY A 102 16.26 15.26 0.89
N ILE A 103 16.81 14.65 1.94
CA ILE A 103 16.06 13.76 2.83
C ILE A 103 15.23 14.59 3.82
N ALA A 104 13.97 14.21 4.01
CA ALA A 104 13.08 14.71 5.07
C ALA A 104 12.63 13.54 5.94
N THR A 105 12.45 13.80 7.24
CA THR A 105 11.86 12.82 8.16
C THR A 105 10.37 13.10 8.23
N GLU A 106 9.57 12.17 7.72
CA GLU A 106 8.11 12.22 7.77
C GLU A 106 7.60 11.32 8.90
N TRP A 107 6.43 11.68 9.41
CA TRP A 107 5.76 11.01 10.50
C TRP A 107 4.36 10.59 10.07
N ALA A 108 3.95 9.41 10.52
CA ALA A 108 2.61 8.91 10.42
C ALA A 108 2.07 8.59 11.82
N TRP A 109 0.87 9.06 12.13
CA TRP A 109 0.15 8.76 13.37
C TRP A 109 -1.09 7.93 13.08
N MET A 110 -1.37 6.92 13.90
CA MET A 110 -2.45 5.95 13.74
C MET A 110 -3.16 5.71 15.08
N ASN A 111 -4.50 5.67 15.07
CA ASN A 111 -5.30 5.38 16.28
C ASN A 111 -5.58 3.87 16.49
N TYR A 112 -4.97 3.01 15.69
CA TYR A 112 -5.14 1.56 15.71
C TYR A 112 -3.79 0.86 15.91
N PRO A 113 -3.79 -0.36 16.48
CA PRO A 113 -2.55 -1.09 16.73
C PRO A 113 -1.84 -1.43 15.42
N VAL A 114 -0.52 -1.52 15.48
CA VAL A 114 0.28 -2.01 14.35
C VAL A 114 -0.17 -3.43 14.02
N PRO A 115 -0.57 -3.72 12.76
CA PRO A 115 -1.02 -5.06 12.39
C PRO A 115 0.12 -6.07 12.58
N VAL A 116 -0.17 -7.17 13.28
CA VAL A 116 0.78 -8.26 13.54
C VAL A 116 1.01 -9.10 12.27
N GLU A 117 0.00 -9.17 11.41
CA GLU A 117 0.03 -9.95 10.18
C GLU A 117 0.23 -9.05 8.95
N LEU A 118 1.05 -9.53 8.01
CA LEU A 118 1.25 -8.86 6.74
C LEU A 118 -0.06 -8.93 5.93
N HIS A 119 -0.64 -7.79 5.54
CA HIS A 119 -1.86 -7.72 4.71
C HIS A 119 -1.77 -8.52 3.39
N GLY A 120 -0.56 -8.83 2.92
CA GLY A 120 -0.35 -9.81 1.86
C GLY A 120 1.09 -9.86 1.35
N TYR A 121 1.49 -11.01 0.82
CA TYR A 121 2.85 -11.26 0.31
C TYR A 121 3.23 -10.41 -0.91
N ARG A 122 2.27 -9.72 -1.54
CA ARG A 122 2.51 -8.79 -2.66
C ARG A 122 3.50 -7.69 -2.30
N HIS A 123 3.53 -7.29 -1.04
CA HIS A 123 4.39 -6.23 -0.52
C HIS A 123 5.51 -6.75 0.39
N LEU A 124 5.84 -8.05 0.30
CA LEU A 124 6.91 -8.66 1.09
C LEU A 124 8.26 -8.01 0.77
N GLY A 125 8.92 -7.46 1.80
CA GLY A 125 10.24 -6.83 1.75
C GLY A 125 10.25 -5.45 2.41
N ASP A 126 11.31 -5.17 3.18
CA ASP A 126 11.40 -4.01 4.08
C ASP A 126 11.48 -2.68 3.31
N GLY A 127 11.94 -2.72 2.06
CA GLY A 127 12.07 -1.55 1.21
C GLY A 127 11.76 -1.81 -0.26
N PHE A 128 11.72 -0.74 -1.05
CA PHE A 128 11.48 -0.83 -2.51
C PHE A 128 12.46 -1.79 -3.19
N ARG A 129 13.75 -1.66 -2.89
CA ARG A 129 14.81 -2.50 -3.48
C ARG A 129 14.64 -3.96 -3.13
N GLU A 130 14.28 -4.25 -1.88
CA GLU A 130 14.05 -5.62 -1.46
C GLU A 130 12.79 -6.21 -2.09
N ARG A 131 11.69 -5.46 -2.11
CA ARG A 131 10.46 -5.85 -2.82
C ARG A 131 10.74 -6.12 -4.30
N GLU A 132 11.55 -5.28 -4.94
CA GLU A 132 11.97 -5.46 -6.33
C GLU A 132 12.79 -6.75 -6.52
N ARG A 133 13.74 -7.02 -5.61
CA ARG A 133 14.56 -8.24 -5.60
C ARG A 133 13.71 -9.48 -5.41
N ILE A 134 12.79 -9.48 -4.44
CA ILE A 134 11.86 -10.57 -4.16
C ILE A 134 10.98 -10.83 -5.39
N ARG A 135 10.42 -9.77 -6.00
CA ARG A 135 9.63 -9.87 -7.22
C ARG A 135 10.43 -10.46 -8.39
N LYS A 136 11.67 -10.00 -8.61
CA LYS A 136 12.56 -10.53 -9.66
C LYS A 136 12.89 -12.00 -9.42
N LYS A 137 13.15 -12.39 -8.17
CA LYS A 137 13.40 -13.79 -7.79
C LYS A 137 12.15 -14.64 -8.06
N SER A 138 10.99 -14.22 -7.58
CA SER A 138 9.70 -14.90 -7.81
C SER A 138 9.40 -15.10 -9.29
N ASN A 139 9.51 -14.04 -10.11
CA ASN A 139 9.31 -14.12 -11.56
C ASN A 139 10.27 -15.10 -12.24
N ARG A 140 11.54 -15.15 -11.81
CA ARG A 140 12.51 -16.12 -12.32
C ARG A 140 12.11 -17.55 -12.01
N TRP A 141 11.67 -17.82 -10.78
CA TRP A 141 11.20 -19.16 -10.39
C TRP A 141 9.95 -19.57 -11.16
N ILE A 142 8.99 -18.66 -11.33
CA ILE A 142 7.80 -18.89 -12.15
C ILE A 142 8.20 -19.25 -13.59
N ALA A 143 9.10 -18.48 -14.20
CA ALA A 143 9.59 -18.78 -15.55
C ALA A 143 10.28 -20.14 -15.65
N LEU A 144 11.12 -20.50 -14.67
CA LEU A 144 11.78 -21.81 -14.60
C LEU A 144 10.77 -22.95 -14.45
N ILE A 145 9.75 -22.79 -13.60
CA ILE A 145 8.70 -23.78 -13.41
C ILE A 145 7.88 -23.95 -14.69
N HIS A 146 7.46 -22.87 -15.36
CA HIS A 146 6.74 -22.97 -16.63
C HIS A 146 7.57 -23.63 -17.73
N ALA A 147 8.87 -23.29 -17.83
CA ALA A 147 9.78 -23.94 -18.76
C ALA A 147 9.90 -25.44 -18.46
N ASN A 148 10.09 -25.84 -17.21
CA ASN A 148 10.20 -27.23 -16.81
C ASN A 148 8.86 -28.01 -16.91
N ALA A 149 7.73 -27.34 -16.73
CA ALA A 149 6.40 -27.92 -16.94
C ALA A 149 6.14 -28.22 -18.42
N SER A 150 6.61 -27.36 -19.33
CA SER A 150 6.54 -27.61 -20.79
C SER A 150 7.39 -28.80 -21.24
N ILE A 151 8.51 -29.05 -20.56
CA ILE A 151 9.36 -30.24 -20.80
C ILE A 151 8.61 -31.52 -20.41
N HIS A 152 7.81 -31.50 -19.33
CA HIS A 152 6.99 -32.65 -18.94
C HIS A 152 5.80 -32.92 -19.88
N SER A 153 5.25 -31.90 -20.57
CA SER A 153 4.28 -32.16 -21.64
C SER A 153 4.92 -32.80 -22.88
N CYS A 154 6.19 -32.48 -23.17
CA CYS A 154 6.93 -33.12 -24.26
C CYS A 154 7.32 -34.57 -23.92
N SER A 155 7.65 -34.88 -22.66
CA SER A 155 7.98 -36.25 -22.26
C SER A 155 6.77 -37.18 -22.27
N ARG A 156 5.55 -36.70 -21.98
CA ARG A 156 4.31 -37.51 -22.14
C ARG A 156 4.03 -37.88 -23.58
N SER A 157 4.31 -36.99 -24.55
CA SER A 157 4.18 -37.28 -25.98
C SER A 157 5.20 -38.33 -26.46
N ILE A 158 6.44 -38.25 -25.96
CA ILE A 158 7.49 -39.23 -26.27
C ILE A 158 7.20 -40.59 -25.62
N HIS A 159 6.73 -40.63 -24.37
CA HIS A 159 6.40 -41.90 -23.70
C HIS A 159 5.18 -42.58 -24.33
N ARG A 160 4.17 -41.83 -24.77
CA ARG A 160 3.01 -42.36 -25.50
C ARG A 160 3.37 -42.88 -26.90
N ALA A 161 4.34 -42.25 -27.58
CA ALA A 161 4.89 -42.73 -28.85
C ALA A 161 5.77 -43.98 -28.68
N TYR A 162 6.52 -44.10 -27.58
CA TYR A 162 7.38 -45.26 -27.30
C TYR A 162 6.57 -46.52 -26.95
N VAL A 163 5.50 -46.37 -26.16
CA VAL A 163 4.61 -47.49 -25.78
C VAL A 163 3.78 -48.00 -26.96
N HIS A 164 3.47 -47.17 -27.96
CA HIS A 164 2.78 -47.62 -29.17
C HIS A 164 3.69 -48.28 -30.23
N ARG A 165 5.00 -47.98 -30.22
CA ARG A 165 5.95 -48.59 -31.16
C ARG A 165 6.51 -49.94 -30.71
N HIS A 166 6.35 -50.28 -29.43
CA HIS A 166 6.81 -51.55 -28.85
C HIS A 166 5.67 -52.33 -28.18
N LYS A 167 4.54 -52.52 -28.90
CA LYS A 167 3.75 -53.74 -28.67
C LYS A 167 4.59 -54.93 -29.13
N ILE A 168 5.24 -55.58 -28.16
CA ILE A 168 5.86 -56.90 -28.33
C ILE A 168 4.76 -57.85 -28.82
N PRO A 169 4.87 -58.45 -30.01
CA PRO A 169 3.92 -59.45 -30.45
C PRO A 169 4.25 -60.75 -29.71
N GLY A 170 3.33 -61.19 -28.85
CA GLY A 170 3.37 -62.52 -28.24
C GLY A 170 3.30 -62.49 -26.73
N LEU A 171 2.07 -62.52 -26.21
CA LEU A 171 1.66 -63.29 -25.03
C LEU A 171 0.17 -63.06 -24.82
N ALA A 172 -0.64 -63.73 -25.65
CA ALA A 172 -1.99 -64.12 -25.31
C ALA A 172 -1.97 -65.66 -25.27
N ARG A 173 -1.99 -66.20 -24.05
CA ARG A 173 -2.68 -67.46 -23.78
C ARG A 173 -4.08 -67.10 -23.32
#